data_AF-A0A0J9U2D6-F1
#
_entry.id   AF-A0A0J9U2D6-F1
#
_cell.length_a   1.000
_cell.length_b   1.000
_cell.length_c   1.000
_cell.angle_alpha   90.00
_cell.angle_beta   90.00
_cell.angle_gamma   90.00
#
_symmetry.space_group_name_H-M   'P 1'
#
loop_
_entity.id
_entity.type
_entity.pdbx_description
1 polymer ?
#
loop_
_entity_poly.entity_id
_entity_poly.type
_entity_poly.pdbx_seq_one_letter_code
_entity_poly.pdbx_strand_id
1 'polypeptide(L)'
;MTNHLTSEHIEKLTSKINYSKFEDGEGKCDDVHFFSDVTDDLRGYLSVKDISDKITKALCYIYTKKPYHSNFESDLCSCIYYWIGDKIYAKTSNKGEFTQIMRMLHGVLNLTDKYIICKHFNYEINRDTFYKNKMLFDYSQDYGNINIHTAEINMMN
;
A
#
# COMPACT_ATOMS: atom_id res chain seq x y z
N MET A 1 -9.85 -34.49 11.99
CA MET A 1 -8.59 -33.87 11.54
C MET A 1 -8.75 -32.37 11.76
N THR A 2 -7.83 -31.71 12.46
CA THR A 2 -7.90 -30.26 12.64
C THR A 2 -7.56 -29.59 11.31
N ASN A 3 -8.58 -29.01 10.66
CA ASN A 3 -8.37 -28.20 9.47
C ASN A 3 -7.72 -26.88 9.91
N HIS A 4 -6.46 -26.68 9.52
CA HIS A 4 -5.68 -25.50 9.87
C HIS A 4 -5.50 -24.59 8.64
N LEU A 5 -5.42 -23.28 8.88
CA LEU A 5 -4.99 -22.32 7.86
C LEU A 5 -3.57 -22.70 7.40
N THR A 6 -3.36 -22.84 6.09
CA THR A 6 -2.05 -23.15 5.49
C THR A 6 -1.44 -21.90 4.87
N SER A 7 -0.14 -21.95 4.57
CA SER A 7 0.54 -20.86 3.85
C SER A 7 -0.12 -20.56 2.49
N GLU A 8 -0.66 -21.57 1.80
CA GLU A 8 -1.38 -21.39 0.53
C GLU A 8 -2.66 -20.57 0.70
N HIS A 9 -3.39 -20.75 1.81
CA HIS A 9 -4.56 -19.92 2.14
C HIS A 9 -4.16 -18.46 2.40
N ILE A 10 -2.98 -18.23 2.99
CA ILE A 10 -2.47 -16.88 3.24
C ILE A 10 -2.07 -16.19 1.93
N GLU A 11 -1.49 -16.91 0.96
CA GLU A 11 -1.16 -16.35 -0.37
C GLU A 11 -2.39 -15.89 -1.17
N LYS A 12 -3.58 -16.44 -0.86
CA LYS A 12 -4.84 -16.08 -1.52
C LYS A 12 -5.52 -14.84 -0.94
N LEU A 13 -5.00 -14.27 0.15
CA LEU A 13 -5.55 -13.06 0.77
C LEU A 13 -5.49 -11.87 -0.20
N THR A 14 -6.60 -11.15 -0.32
CA THR A 14 -6.74 -10.02 -1.24
C THR A 14 -5.72 -8.93 -0.92
N SER A 15 -5.52 -8.65 0.37
CA SER A 15 -4.52 -7.70 0.84
C SER A 15 -3.12 -8.08 0.36
N LYS A 16 -2.75 -9.36 0.49
CA LYS A 16 -1.45 -9.90 0.11
C LYS A 16 -1.21 -9.87 -1.41
N ILE A 17 -2.22 -10.24 -2.20
CA ILE A 17 -2.18 -10.14 -3.67
C ILE A 17 -2.02 -8.68 -4.12
N ASN A 18 -2.65 -7.73 -3.43
CA ASN A 18 -2.48 -6.31 -3.78
C ASN A 18 -1.11 -5.78 -3.36
N TYR A 19 -0.60 -6.17 -2.19
CA TYR A 19 0.74 -5.81 -1.75
C TYR A 19 1.82 -6.39 -2.65
N SER A 20 1.67 -7.62 -3.16
CA SER A 20 2.68 -8.23 -4.05
C SER A 20 2.92 -7.39 -5.31
N LYS A 21 1.88 -6.79 -5.89
CA LYS A 21 2.01 -5.90 -7.06
C LYS A 21 2.92 -4.70 -6.79
N PHE A 22 2.94 -4.22 -5.54
CA PHE A 22 3.83 -3.12 -5.11
C PHE A 22 5.23 -3.64 -4.76
N GLU A 23 5.34 -4.84 -4.18
CA GLU A 23 6.62 -5.51 -3.90
C GLU A 23 7.40 -5.80 -5.18
N ASP A 24 6.71 -6.29 -6.21
CA ASP A 24 7.27 -6.68 -7.51
C ASP A 24 7.68 -5.46 -8.35
N GLY A 25 7.22 -4.26 -7.96
CA GLY A 25 7.59 -3.01 -8.62
C GLY A 25 7.10 -2.94 -10.06
N GLU A 26 5.88 -3.40 -10.33
CA GLU A 26 5.29 -3.46 -11.68
C GLU A 26 5.14 -2.08 -12.38
N GLY A 27 5.41 -0.97 -11.68
CA GLY A 27 5.37 0.37 -12.23
C GLY A 27 6.49 0.64 -13.22
N LYS A 28 6.13 1.05 -14.45
CA LYS A 28 7.06 1.54 -15.48
C LYS A 28 6.76 3.01 -15.77
N CYS A 29 7.61 3.90 -15.27
CA CYS A 29 7.46 5.35 -15.39
C CYS A 29 8.74 6.02 -15.89
N ASP A 30 9.56 5.28 -16.65
CA ASP A 30 10.82 5.79 -17.20
C ASP A 30 10.60 7.05 -18.06
N ASP A 31 9.41 7.18 -18.67
CA ASP A 31 9.01 8.33 -19.48
C ASP A 31 8.33 9.46 -18.67
N VAL A 32 8.19 9.33 -17.34
CA VAL A 32 7.49 10.30 -16.48
C VAL A 32 8.52 11.03 -15.60
N HIS A 33 8.96 12.19 -16.08
CA HIS A 33 10.10 12.92 -15.54
C HIS A 33 10.00 13.25 -14.04
N PHE A 34 8.81 13.47 -13.47
CA PHE A 34 8.73 13.83 -12.04
C PHE A 34 9.07 12.67 -11.10
N PHE A 35 9.05 11.40 -11.53
CA PHE A 35 9.36 10.27 -10.64
C PHE A 35 10.85 10.15 -10.29
N SER A 36 11.77 10.73 -11.08
CA SER A 36 13.17 10.87 -10.66
C SER A 36 13.26 11.78 -9.44
N ASP A 37 12.54 12.90 -9.46
CA ASP A 37 12.56 13.90 -8.40
C ASP A 37 12.01 13.31 -7.09
N VAL A 38 10.94 12.52 -7.17
CA VAL A 38 10.38 11.78 -6.01
C VAL A 38 11.38 10.82 -5.40
N THR A 39 12.16 10.14 -6.23
CA THR A 39 13.17 9.19 -5.76
C THR A 39 14.28 9.92 -5.00
N ASP A 40 14.73 11.06 -5.52
CA ASP A 40 15.76 11.87 -4.89
C ASP A 40 15.27 12.54 -3.61
N ASP A 41 14.03 13.03 -3.58
CA ASP A 41 13.37 13.53 -2.36
C ASP A 41 13.31 12.44 -1.27
N LEU A 42 12.93 11.21 -1.63
CA LEU A 42 12.93 10.08 -0.70
C LEU A 42 14.32 9.75 -0.17
N ARG A 43 15.36 9.84 -1.00
CA ARG A 43 16.76 9.60 -0.60
C ARG A 43 17.28 10.64 0.41
N GLY A 44 16.64 11.80 0.51
CA GLY A 44 16.90 12.80 1.54
C GLY A 44 16.52 12.33 2.95
N TYR A 45 15.60 11.36 3.06
CA TYR A 45 15.19 10.78 4.34
C TYR A 45 15.99 9.51 4.65
N LEU A 46 16.86 9.58 5.67
CA LEU A 46 17.72 8.44 6.05
C LEU A 46 16.94 7.16 6.34
N SER A 47 15.72 7.27 6.89
CA SER A 47 14.87 6.12 7.23
C SER A 47 14.37 5.32 6.03
N VAL A 48 14.21 5.96 4.87
CA VAL A 48 13.64 5.33 3.67
C VAL A 48 14.58 5.33 2.47
N LYS A 49 15.81 5.82 2.65
CA LYS A 49 16.82 5.90 1.59
C LYS A 49 17.07 4.56 0.90
N ASP A 50 17.09 3.45 1.64
CA ASP A 50 17.34 2.11 1.06
C ASP A 50 16.11 1.50 0.37
N ILE A 51 14.94 2.10 0.54
CA ILE A 51 13.67 1.66 -0.06
C ILE A 51 13.07 2.71 -1.02
N SER A 52 13.81 3.79 -1.34
CA SER A 52 13.33 4.90 -2.17
C SER A 52 12.81 4.41 -3.51
N ASP A 53 13.62 3.64 -4.22
CA ASP A 53 13.31 3.16 -5.57
C ASP A 53 12.09 2.23 -5.56
N LYS A 54 11.91 1.49 -4.46
CA LYS A 54 10.78 0.59 -4.27
C LYS A 54 9.47 1.35 -4.06
N ILE A 55 9.50 2.39 -3.22
CA ILE A 55 8.35 3.28 -3.00
C ILE A 55 7.99 4.00 -4.31
N THR A 56 8.99 4.52 -5.04
CA THR A 56 8.78 5.19 -6.33
C THR A 56 8.10 4.26 -7.34
N LYS A 57 8.57 3.02 -7.50
CA LYS A 57 7.98 2.04 -8.43
C LYS A 57 6.54 1.69 -8.06
N ALA A 58 6.22 1.57 -6.76
CA ALA A 58 4.87 1.32 -6.31
C ALA A 58 3.94 2.51 -6.59
N LEU A 59 4.39 3.75 -6.34
CA LEU A 59 3.64 4.95 -6.73
C LEU A 59 3.41 5.04 -8.24
N CYS A 60 4.44 4.73 -9.02
CA CYS A 60 4.36 4.66 -10.46
C CYS A 60 3.32 3.64 -10.95
N TYR A 61 3.24 2.47 -10.32
CA TYR A 61 2.21 1.48 -10.63
C TYR A 61 0.79 2.06 -10.45
N ILE A 62 0.54 2.75 -9.33
CA ILE A 62 -0.76 3.42 -9.09
C ILE A 62 -1.05 4.46 -10.17
N TYR A 63 -0.05 5.28 -10.47
CA TYR A 63 -0.14 6.36 -11.45
C TYR A 63 -0.53 5.85 -12.85
N THR A 64 0.13 4.78 -13.32
CA THR A 64 -0.05 4.24 -14.68
C THR A 64 -1.36 3.49 -14.87
N LYS A 65 -1.96 2.98 -13.80
CA LYS A 65 -3.22 2.22 -13.87
C LYS A 65 -4.49 3.09 -13.88
N LYS A 66 -4.35 4.40 -13.61
CA LYS A 66 -5.40 5.43 -13.67
C LYS A 66 -6.29 5.40 -14.94
N PRO A 67 -5.79 5.21 -16.18
CA PRO A 67 -6.61 5.37 -17.38
C PRO A 67 -7.59 4.23 -17.67
N TYR A 68 -7.49 3.09 -16.97
CA TYR A 68 -8.11 1.84 -17.41
C TYR A 68 -9.23 1.30 -16.51
N HIS A 69 -9.55 1.98 -15.41
CA HIS A 69 -10.50 1.45 -14.44
C HIS A 69 -11.44 2.53 -13.88
N SER A 70 -12.73 2.43 -14.19
CA SER A 70 -13.79 3.26 -13.60
C SER A 70 -14.19 2.81 -12.18
N ASN A 71 -13.80 1.60 -11.76
CA ASN A 71 -14.01 1.05 -10.41
C ASN A 71 -12.71 1.07 -9.55
N PHE A 72 -11.74 1.90 -9.92
CA PHE A 72 -10.36 1.86 -9.39
C PHE A 72 -10.17 2.52 -8.02
N GLU A 73 -11.15 3.31 -7.55
CA GLU A 73 -10.81 4.52 -6.80
C GLU A 73 -10.70 4.39 -5.26
N SER A 74 -11.28 3.38 -4.58
CA SER A 74 -11.17 3.30 -3.10
C SER A 74 -10.10 2.33 -2.62
N ASP A 75 -10.06 1.14 -3.22
CA ASP A 75 -9.36 0.01 -2.60
C ASP A 75 -7.86 0.09 -2.85
N LEU A 76 -7.43 0.53 -4.03
CA LEU A 76 -6.01 0.58 -4.36
C LEU A 76 -5.29 1.76 -3.69
N CYS A 77 -5.94 2.91 -3.55
CA CYS A 77 -5.42 4.05 -2.79
C CYS A 77 -5.26 3.73 -1.30
N SER A 78 -6.22 2.99 -0.73
CA SER A 78 -6.11 2.49 0.64
C SER A 78 -4.99 1.45 0.76
N CYS A 79 -4.90 0.52 -0.20
CA CYS A 79 -3.83 -0.48 -0.25
C CYS A 79 -2.44 0.17 -0.29
N ILE A 80 -2.19 1.11 -1.22
CA ILE A 80 -0.87 1.74 -1.33
C ILE A 80 -0.55 2.57 -0.09
N TYR A 81 -1.54 3.25 0.52
CA TYR A 81 -1.37 3.98 1.77
C TYR A 81 -0.87 3.06 2.89
N TYR A 82 -1.53 1.92 3.12
CA TYR A 82 -1.14 0.98 4.16
C TYR A 82 0.16 0.26 3.85
N TRP A 83 0.44 -0.02 2.58
CA TRP A 83 1.70 -0.64 2.17
C TRP A 83 2.90 0.30 2.37
N ILE A 84 2.82 1.55 1.88
CA ILE A 84 3.90 2.54 2.06
C ILE A 84 4.09 2.81 3.55
N GLY A 85 2.98 3.01 4.29
CA GLY A 85 3.07 3.33 5.71
C GLY A 85 3.69 2.22 6.54
N ASP A 86 3.44 0.95 6.19
CA ASP A 86 4.10 -0.22 6.79
C ASP A 86 5.62 -0.19 6.56
N LYS A 87 6.07 0.11 5.34
CA LYS A 87 7.50 0.23 5.03
C LYS A 87 8.17 1.37 5.81
N ILE A 88 7.52 2.52 5.91
CA ILE A 88 8.05 3.67 6.67
C ILE A 88 8.11 3.33 8.16
N TYR A 89 7.02 2.84 8.76
CA TYR A 89 6.97 2.55 10.19
C TYR A 89 7.74 1.29 10.62
N ALA A 90 8.19 0.47 9.68
CA ALA A 90 9.19 -0.56 9.91
C ALA A 90 10.60 0.02 10.07
N LYS A 91 10.86 1.23 9.56
CA LYS A 91 12.18 1.89 9.57
C LYS A 91 12.30 3.02 10.59
N THR A 92 11.20 3.72 10.88
CA THR A 92 11.17 4.83 11.83
C THR A 92 9.91 4.78 12.69
N SER A 93 10.00 5.16 13.97
CA SER A 93 8.83 5.39 14.83
C SER A 93 8.43 6.87 14.90
N ASN A 94 9.16 7.74 14.20
CA ASN A 94 8.96 9.18 14.23
C ASN A 94 7.71 9.58 13.44
N LYS A 95 6.66 10.04 14.15
CA LYS A 95 5.42 10.54 13.55
C LYS A 95 5.66 11.71 12.58
N GLY A 96 6.54 12.63 12.93
CA GLY A 96 6.83 13.82 12.12
C GLY A 96 7.44 13.45 10.78
N GLU A 97 8.42 12.55 10.79
CA GLU A 97 9.05 12.02 9.57
C GLU A 97 8.03 11.28 8.70
N PHE A 98 7.22 10.39 9.29
CA PHE A 98 6.12 9.72 8.58
C PHE A 98 5.17 10.74 7.93
N THR A 99 4.79 11.78 8.67
CA THR A 99 3.88 12.83 8.18
C THR A 99 4.46 13.54 6.97
N GLN A 100 5.74 13.89 7.02
CA GLN A 100 6.43 14.58 5.92
C GLN A 100 6.50 13.70 4.67
N ILE A 101 6.94 12.45 4.82
CA ILE A 101 7.07 11.50 3.71
C ILE A 101 5.69 11.22 3.09
N MET A 102 4.68 10.84 3.89
CA MET A 102 3.35 10.51 3.37
C MET A 102 2.67 11.71 2.69
N ARG A 103 2.89 12.94 3.19
CA ARG A 103 2.36 14.16 2.57
C ARG A 103 3.02 14.44 1.22
N MET A 104 4.33 14.27 1.11
CA MET A 104 5.06 14.39 -0.16
C MET A 104 4.53 13.37 -1.18
N LEU A 105 4.43 12.09 -0.81
CA LEU A 105 3.96 11.03 -1.69
C LEU A 105 2.49 11.23 -2.13
N HIS A 106 1.64 11.72 -1.23
CA HIS A 106 0.27 12.11 -1.56
C HIS A 106 0.23 13.27 -2.55
N GLY A 107 1.14 14.24 -2.40
CA GLY A 107 1.33 15.34 -3.35
C GLY A 107 1.61 14.81 -4.74
N VAL A 108 2.60 13.92 -4.86
CA VAL A 108 3.01 13.26 -6.13
C VAL A 108 1.85 12.61 -6.86
N LEU A 109 1.04 11.80 -6.15
CA LEU A 109 -0.13 11.15 -6.75
C LEU A 109 -1.20 12.15 -7.23
N ASN A 110 -1.15 13.39 -6.76
CA ASN A 110 -2.12 14.43 -7.08
C ASN A 110 -1.53 15.59 -7.90
N LEU A 111 -0.28 15.48 -8.38
CA LEU A 111 0.39 16.51 -9.20
C LEU A 111 -0.18 16.64 -10.62
N THR A 112 -1.02 15.71 -11.10
CA THR A 112 -1.48 15.77 -12.50
C THR A 112 -2.62 16.74 -12.71
N ASP A 113 -2.51 17.58 -13.75
CA ASP A 113 -3.55 18.47 -14.29
C ASP A 113 -4.87 17.80 -14.69
N LYS A 114 -4.95 16.47 -14.55
CA LYS A 114 -6.06 15.63 -15.01
C LYS A 114 -6.56 14.73 -13.88
N TYR A 115 -7.08 15.27 -12.78
CA TYR A 115 -7.78 14.55 -11.70
C TYR A 115 -6.89 13.99 -10.56
N ILE A 116 -7.41 14.16 -9.33
CA ILE A 116 -6.91 13.59 -8.06
C ILE A 116 -6.92 12.05 -8.17
N ILE A 117 -5.77 11.39 -8.00
CA ILE A 117 -5.66 9.93 -8.07
C ILE A 117 -6.10 9.30 -6.75
N CYS A 118 -5.56 9.78 -5.64
CA CYS A 118 -5.94 9.34 -4.30
C CYS A 118 -6.44 10.54 -3.50
N LYS A 119 -7.71 10.48 -3.11
CA LYS A 119 -8.42 11.61 -2.48
C LYS A 119 -7.97 11.92 -1.06
N HIS A 120 -7.52 10.92 -0.30
CA HIS A 120 -7.22 11.12 1.11
C HIS A 120 -6.18 10.14 1.66
N PHE A 121 -5.05 10.65 2.13
CA PHE A 121 -4.13 9.94 3.04
C PHE A 121 -4.19 10.57 4.43
N ASN A 122 -4.29 9.74 5.47
CA ASN A 122 -4.12 10.21 6.84
C ASN A 122 -2.62 10.30 7.16
N TYR A 123 -2.06 11.50 7.08
CA TYR A 123 -0.65 11.72 7.35
C TYR A 123 -0.33 11.99 8.84
N GLU A 124 -1.32 12.24 9.71
CA GLU A 124 -1.11 12.60 11.12
C GLU A 124 -1.41 11.47 12.11
N ILE A 125 -1.15 10.24 11.69
CA ILE A 125 -1.32 9.05 12.52
C ILE A 125 -0.03 8.73 13.29
N ASN A 126 -0.13 8.07 14.44
CA ASN A 126 1.05 7.50 15.12
C ASN A 126 1.19 6.02 14.72
N ARG A 127 2.37 5.44 14.94
CA ARG A 127 2.70 4.06 14.57
C ARG A 127 1.68 3.04 15.09
N ASP A 128 1.28 3.11 16.35
CA ASP A 128 0.40 2.12 16.95
C ASP A 128 -1.03 2.21 16.42
N THR A 129 -1.54 3.43 16.26
CA THR A 129 -2.85 3.66 15.62
C THR A 129 -2.82 3.24 14.14
N PHE A 130 -1.70 3.48 13.44
CA PHE A 130 -1.52 3.06 12.06
C PHE A 130 -1.64 1.54 11.92
N TYR A 131 -0.90 0.77 12.73
CA TYR A 131 -0.94 -0.69 12.65
C TYR A 131 -2.30 -1.27 13.04
N LYS A 132 -3.01 -0.66 14.00
CA LYS A 132 -4.40 -1.05 14.32
C LYS A 132 -5.33 -0.82 13.13
N ASN A 133 -5.23 0.33 12.49
CA ASN A 133 -6.05 0.65 11.31
C ASN A 133 -5.70 -0.24 10.12
N LYS A 134 -4.40 -0.53 9.91
CA LYS A 134 -3.93 -1.46 8.89
C LYS A 134 -4.52 -2.86 9.11
N MET A 135 -4.47 -3.36 10.34
CA MET A 135 -5.04 -4.67 10.67
C MET A 135 -6.54 -4.74 10.35
N LEU A 136 -7.31 -3.70 10.71
CA LEU A 136 -8.75 -3.63 10.38
C LEU A 136 -8.98 -3.56 8.88
N PHE A 137 -8.16 -2.79 8.16
CA PHE A 137 -8.21 -2.71 6.71
C PHE A 137 -7.92 -4.07 6.07
N ASP A 138 -6.79 -4.70 6.38
CA ASP A 138 -6.40 -6.01 5.85
C ASP A 138 -7.52 -7.04 6.10
N TYR A 139 -8.06 -7.09 7.32
CA TYR A 139 -9.19 -7.94 7.66
C TYR A 139 -10.42 -7.68 6.78
N SER A 140 -10.76 -6.41 6.53
CA SER A 140 -11.90 -6.06 5.66
C SER A 140 -11.70 -6.51 4.20
N GLN A 141 -10.47 -6.43 3.68
CA GLN A 141 -10.14 -6.86 2.33
C GLN A 141 -10.15 -8.39 2.20
N ASP A 142 -9.77 -9.06 3.28
CA ASP A 142 -9.58 -10.50 3.32
C ASP A 142 -10.82 -11.26 3.81
N TYR A 143 -11.85 -10.54 4.28
CA TYR A 143 -13.05 -11.12 4.90
C TYR A 143 -13.67 -12.24 4.07
N GLY A 144 -13.77 -12.07 2.75
CA GLY A 144 -14.31 -13.11 1.86
C GLY A 144 -13.52 -14.41 1.90
N ASN A 145 -12.18 -14.32 1.78
CA ASN A 145 -11.29 -15.48 1.81
C ASN A 145 -11.21 -16.11 3.21
N ILE A 146 -11.17 -15.29 4.26
CA ILE A 146 -11.21 -15.74 5.66
C ILE A 146 -12.52 -16.48 5.92
N ASN A 147 -13.66 -15.96 5.46
CA ASN A 147 -14.97 -16.57 5.66
C ASN A 147 -15.08 -17.92 4.94
N ILE A 148 -14.63 -18.03 3.68
CA ILE A 148 -14.62 -19.30 2.94
C ILE A 148 -13.85 -20.37 3.70
N HIS A 149 -12.61 -20.08 4.11
CA HIS A 149 -11.78 -21.07 4.78
C HIS A 149 -12.29 -21.41 6.19
N THR A 150 -12.83 -20.45 6.92
CA THR A 150 -13.38 -20.70 8.26
C THR A 150 -14.72 -21.46 8.19
N ALA A 151 -15.54 -21.21 7.17
CA ALA A 151 -16.77 -21.95 6.92
C ALA A 151 -16.49 -23.40 6.46
N GLU A 152 -15.51 -23.62 5.59
CA GLU A 152 -15.05 -24.96 5.18
C GLU A 152 -14.62 -25.79 6.40
N ILE A 153 -13.88 -25.20 7.34
CA ILE A 153 -13.50 -25.84 8.60
C ILE A 153 -14.74 -26.28 9.40
N ASN A 154 -15.78 -25.44 9.46
CA ASN A 154 -17.00 -25.71 10.22
C ASN A 154 -17.92 -26.75 9.56
N MET A 155 -17.88 -26.91 8.23
CA MET A 155 -18.69 -27.89 7.49
C MET A 155 -18.08 -29.30 7.46
N MET A 156 -16.83 -29.45 7.90
CA MET A 156 -16.11 -30.74 7.97
C MET A 156 -16.06 -31.33 9.39
N ASN A 157 -16.71 -30.69 10.36
CA ASN A 157 -16.90 -31.17 11.75
C ASN A 157 -18.34 -31.63 11.97
#